data_AF-A0A2E6FCR2-F1
#
_entry.id   AF-A0A2E6FCR2-F1
#
_cell.length_a   1.000
_cell.length_b   1.000
_cell.length_c   1.000
_cell.angle_alpha   90.00
_cell.angle_beta   90.00
_cell.angle_gamma   90.00
#
_symmetry.space_group_name_H-M   'P 1'
#
loop_
_entity.id
_entity.type
_entity.pdbx_description
1 polymer ?
#
loop_
_entity_poly.entity_id
_entity_poly.type
_entity_poly.pdbx_seq_one_letter_code
_entity_poly.pdbx_strand_id
1 'polypeptide(L)'
;MTLLYDDGRQGEINLIASQDSIIHLGNIDFENLTVNLKPKTVGAGEKAVSLGETTAPFGDLYLQGNTLTISTRSISITELSGTEYLDFGSNVVIGSTVISGTRLLAFQDQLKTTGLTDVTISGVEDGNILKWDTSVGRWTEAQFELDPAILNISQKGIGELYDVEPQAYTEGMMFQYSPSANAWKGIVANDLDLETIRAGTFSVNTGTSAENPTGTVRYTSTRTIQVVAGTVVVDTFDINTYRTAKYIVTCEDYTLDNKAYWMGQVLFVHDGTNTGMTLYGEVEIGSITMMPTLASDITGSNARLKVTTSSDQQVVTVHRTVFDNYL
;
A
#
# COMPACT_ATOMS: atom_id res chain seq x y z
N MET A 1 78.26 -70.73 -37.19
CA MET A 1 79.50 -70.01 -37.58
C MET A 1 80.49 -70.23 -36.46
N THR A 2 81.48 -71.09 -36.65
CA THR A 2 82.40 -71.52 -35.58
C THR A 2 83.66 -70.70 -35.69
N LEU A 3 83.94 -69.88 -34.67
CA LEU A 3 85.21 -69.16 -34.58
C LEU A 3 86.24 -70.12 -33.97
N LEU A 4 87.31 -70.40 -34.73
CA LEU A 4 88.51 -71.03 -34.21
C LEU A 4 89.38 -69.93 -33.62
N TYR A 5 89.65 -70.02 -32.32
CA TYR A 5 90.66 -69.19 -31.68
C TYR A 5 92.05 -69.79 -31.95
N ASP A 6 93.08 -68.94 -32.06
CA ASP A 6 94.46 -69.34 -32.42
C ASP A 6 95.12 -70.33 -31.44
N ASP A 7 94.47 -70.65 -30.32
CA ASP A 7 94.91 -71.66 -29.34
C ASP A 7 94.17 -73.01 -29.46
N GLY A 8 93.36 -73.21 -30.51
CA GLY A 8 92.80 -74.49 -30.90
C GLY A 8 91.56 -74.95 -30.13
N ARG A 9 90.92 -74.09 -29.33
CA ARG A 9 89.65 -74.41 -28.65
C ARG A 9 88.44 -73.96 -29.48
N GLN A 10 87.44 -74.82 -29.61
CA GLN A 10 86.14 -74.47 -30.19
C GLN A 10 85.16 -74.08 -29.09
N GLY A 11 84.67 -72.83 -29.13
CA GLY A 11 83.56 -72.37 -28.31
C GLY A 11 82.27 -72.34 -29.13
N GLU A 12 81.23 -73.03 -28.68
CA GLU A 12 79.89 -72.94 -29.25
C GLU A 12 79.19 -71.65 -28.78
N ILE A 13 78.73 -70.82 -29.71
CA ILE A 13 77.85 -69.69 -29.41
C ILE A 13 76.41 -70.20 -29.43
N ASN A 14 75.81 -70.34 -28.26
CA ASN A 14 74.36 -70.50 -28.11
C ASN A 14 73.68 -69.15 -28.40
N LEU A 15 73.27 -68.93 -29.64
CA LEU A 15 72.28 -67.89 -29.94
C LEU A 15 70.95 -68.32 -29.31
N ILE A 16 70.50 -67.62 -28.26
CA ILE A 16 69.11 -67.70 -27.81
C ILE A 16 68.26 -66.97 -28.86
N ALA A 17 67.80 -67.71 -29.87
CA ALA A 17 66.73 -67.26 -30.74
C ALA A 17 65.41 -67.37 -29.98
N SER A 18 65.03 -66.32 -29.25
CA SER A 18 63.64 -66.12 -28.87
C SER A 18 62.93 -65.40 -30.02
N GLN A 19 62.01 -66.09 -30.69
CA GLN A 19 61.13 -65.53 -31.72
C GLN A 19 59.86 -64.89 -31.13
N ASP A 20 59.85 -64.54 -29.84
CA ASP A 20 58.73 -63.82 -29.25
C ASP A 20 58.89 -62.31 -29.41
N SER A 21 57.94 -61.69 -30.11
CA SER A 21 57.85 -60.23 -30.32
C SER A 21 57.21 -59.51 -29.12
N ILE A 22 57.03 -60.21 -27.99
CA ILE A 22 56.32 -59.71 -26.82
C ILE A 22 57.24 -59.83 -25.61
N ILE A 23 57.72 -58.67 -25.14
CA ILE A 23 58.42 -58.57 -23.87
C ILE A 23 57.34 -58.51 -22.78
N HIS A 24 57.23 -59.56 -21.97
CA HIS A 24 56.46 -59.48 -20.72
C HIS A 24 57.26 -58.64 -19.72
N LEU A 25 56.98 -57.34 -19.68
CA LEU A 25 57.45 -56.49 -18.59
C LEU A 25 56.61 -56.85 -17.36
N GLY A 26 57.25 -57.45 -16.34
CA GLY A 26 56.63 -57.61 -15.03
C GLY A 26 56.21 -56.25 -14.45
N ASN A 27 55.30 -56.27 -13.45
CA ASN A 27 54.68 -55.08 -12.83
C ASN A 27 55.62 -53.86 -12.79
N ILE A 28 55.35 -52.88 -13.65
CA ILE A 28 56.07 -51.61 -13.68
C ILE A 28 55.48 -50.74 -12.59
N ASP A 29 56.31 -50.41 -11.59
CA ASP A 29 55.99 -49.41 -10.58
C ASP A 29 56.13 -48.00 -11.20
N PHE A 30 55.00 -47.30 -11.34
CA PHE A 30 54.93 -45.97 -11.95
C PHE A 30 55.25 -44.83 -10.97
N GLU A 31 55.44 -45.10 -9.67
CA GLU A 31 55.65 -44.03 -8.69
C GLU A 31 57.03 -43.38 -8.79
N ASN A 32 57.99 -44.00 -9.50
CA ASN A 32 59.38 -43.50 -9.56
C ASN A 32 59.90 -43.25 -10.98
N LEU A 33 59.03 -43.05 -11.97
CA LEU A 33 59.46 -42.74 -13.33
C LEU A 33 60.00 -41.30 -13.44
N THR A 34 61.32 -41.13 -13.31
CA THR A 34 61.98 -39.83 -13.52
C THR A 34 62.49 -39.74 -14.96
N VAL A 35 61.86 -38.91 -15.80
CA VAL A 35 62.31 -38.66 -17.18
C VAL A 35 63.29 -37.47 -17.19
N ASN A 36 64.53 -37.70 -17.61
CA ASN A 36 65.54 -36.65 -17.69
C ASN A 36 65.41 -35.87 -19.01
N LEU A 37 64.89 -34.63 -18.94
CA LEU A 37 64.58 -33.79 -20.09
C LEU A 37 65.75 -32.93 -20.60
N LYS A 38 67.00 -33.28 -20.29
CA LYS A 38 68.15 -32.54 -20.82
C LYS A 38 68.49 -33.02 -22.24
N PRO A 39 68.51 -32.13 -23.26
CA PRO A 39 68.92 -32.51 -24.61
C PRO A 39 70.34 -33.08 -24.59
N LYS A 40 70.57 -34.15 -25.36
CA LYS A 40 71.90 -34.73 -25.56
C LYS A 40 72.83 -33.69 -26.19
N THR A 41 74.04 -33.55 -25.67
CA THR A 41 75.08 -32.69 -26.26
C THR A 41 75.39 -33.16 -27.68
N VAL A 42 75.20 -32.30 -28.69
CA VAL A 42 75.49 -32.61 -30.10
C VAL A 42 76.99 -32.47 -30.41
N GLY A 43 77.51 -33.36 -31.25
CA GLY A 43 78.90 -33.33 -31.70
C GLY A 43 79.19 -32.19 -32.69
N ALA A 44 80.46 -31.82 -32.85
CA ALA A 44 80.86 -30.72 -33.74
C ALA A 44 80.47 -31.01 -35.19
N GLY A 45 79.58 -30.19 -35.75
CA GLY A 45 79.07 -30.30 -37.12
C GLY A 45 77.64 -30.86 -37.22
N GLU A 46 77.06 -31.37 -36.14
CA GLU A 46 75.65 -31.79 -36.11
C GLU A 46 74.74 -30.63 -35.66
N LYS A 47 73.58 -30.48 -36.29
CA LYS A 47 72.55 -29.56 -35.82
C LYS A 47 71.76 -30.23 -34.69
N ALA A 48 71.60 -29.52 -33.57
CA ALA A 48 70.65 -29.93 -32.53
C ALA A 48 69.27 -30.11 -33.15
N VAL A 49 68.62 -31.24 -32.85
CA VAL A 49 67.25 -31.51 -33.29
C VAL A 49 66.38 -30.37 -32.78
N SER A 50 65.72 -29.64 -33.68
CA SER A 50 64.89 -28.52 -33.26
C SER A 50 63.68 -29.06 -32.49
N LEU A 51 63.45 -28.52 -31.30
CA LEU A 51 62.26 -28.86 -30.51
C LEU A 51 61.03 -28.36 -31.29
N GLY A 52 60.20 -29.29 -31.78
CA GLY A 52 58.96 -28.97 -32.51
C GLY A 52 58.78 -29.62 -33.88
N GLU A 53 59.56 -30.63 -34.27
CA GLU A 53 59.29 -31.38 -35.51
C GLU A 53 58.11 -32.35 -35.38
N THR A 54 57.45 -32.64 -36.51
CA THR A 54 56.17 -33.35 -36.61
C THR A 54 56.18 -34.79 -36.10
N THR A 55 57.36 -35.36 -35.87
CA THR A 55 57.52 -36.70 -35.27
C THR A 55 57.64 -36.68 -33.74
N ALA A 56 57.71 -35.50 -33.12
CA ALA A 56 57.62 -35.31 -31.67
C ALA A 56 56.97 -33.95 -31.28
N PRO A 57 55.66 -33.76 -31.50
CA PRO A 57 54.97 -32.55 -31.09
C PRO A 57 54.71 -32.52 -29.58
N PHE A 58 55.04 -31.40 -28.91
CA PHE A 58 54.50 -31.09 -27.58
C PHE A 58 53.03 -30.67 -27.74
N GLY A 59 52.11 -31.48 -27.23
CA GLY A 59 50.68 -31.39 -27.52
C GLY A 59 49.96 -30.14 -27.01
N ASP A 60 50.27 -29.61 -25.82
CA ASP A 60 49.22 -28.85 -25.09
C ASP A 60 49.64 -27.47 -24.53
N LEU A 61 50.55 -26.74 -25.20
CA LEU A 61 50.79 -25.34 -24.82
C LEU A 61 51.07 -24.44 -26.02
N TYR A 62 50.05 -23.68 -26.44
CA TYR A 62 50.16 -22.62 -27.44
C TYR A 62 49.95 -21.26 -26.78
N LEU A 63 50.88 -20.34 -27.01
CA LEU A 63 50.75 -18.93 -26.66
C LEU A 63 50.70 -18.12 -27.95
N GLN A 64 49.57 -17.44 -28.20
CA GLN A 64 49.41 -16.53 -29.34
C GLN A 64 48.88 -15.17 -28.84
N GLY A 65 49.72 -14.14 -28.91
CA GLY A 65 49.38 -12.80 -28.39
C GLY A 65 49.27 -12.76 -26.86
N ASN A 66 48.31 -11.99 -26.34
CA ASN A 66 48.11 -11.77 -24.89
C ASN A 66 47.15 -12.79 -24.23
N THR A 67 46.76 -13.85 -24.95
CA THR A 67 45.80 -14.85 -24.46
C THR A 67 46.50 -16.20 -24.27
N LEU A 68 46.40 -16.76 -23.07
CA LEU A 68 46.79 -18.14 -22.77
C LEU A 68 45.56 -19.04 -22.88
N THR A 69 45.54 -19.88 -23.90
CA THR A 69 44.51 -20.91 -24.08
C THR A 69 45.07 -22.22 -23.55
N ILE A 70 44.60 -22.66 -22.39
CA ILE A 70 44.98 -23.95 -21.81
C ILE A 70 43.97 -24.99 -22.30
N SER A 71 44.37 -25.78 -23.29
CA SER A 71 43.58 -26.92 -23.78
C SER A 71 44.11 -28.20 -23.14
N THR A 72 43.89 -28.39 -21.84
CA THR A 72 44.15 -29.70 -21.20
C THR A 72 42.90 -30.56 -21.24
N ARG A 73 43.10 -31.88 -21.19
CA ARG A 73 42.01 -32.85 -21.01
C ARG A 73 41.50 -32.98 -19.58
N SER A 74 42.23 -32.51 -18.57
CA SER A 74 41.76 -32.55 -17.18
C SER A 74 42.27 -31.41 -16.32
N ILE A 75 41.33 -30.91 -15.52
CA ILE A 75 41.45 -30.02 -14.38
C ILE A 75 41.38 -30.92 -13.14
N SER A 76 42.21 -30.66 -12.13
CA SER A 76 42.36 -31.54 -10.97
C SER A 76 41.06 -31.66 -10.15
N ILE A 77 40.73 -32.90 -9.77
CA ILE A 77 39.62 -33.25 -8.89
C ILE A 77 40.24 -33.77 -7.60
N THR A 78 39.82 -33.21 -6.47
CA THR A 78 40.24 -33.72 -5.16
C THR A 78 39.05 -34.40 -4.50
N GLU A 79 39.25 -35.64 -4.06
CA GLU A 79 38.23 -36.37 -3.32
C GLU A 79 38.31 -35.98 -1.85
N LEU A 80 37.20 -35.47 -1.31
CA LEU A 80 37.05 -35.22 0.12
C LEU A 80 35.86 -36.04 0.62
N SER A 81 36.11 -37.01 1.50
CA SER A 81 35.07 -37.80 2.16
C SER A 81 34.07 -38.51 1.22
N GLY A 82 34.56 -39.04 0.10
CA GLY A 82 33.75 -39.81 -0.85
C GLY A 82 32.91 -38.97 -1.81
N THR A 83 33.24 -37.68 -2.00
CA THR A 83 32.64 -36.82 -3.02
C THR A 83 33.73 -36.00 -3.72
N GLU A 84 33.67 -35.98 -5.05
CA GLU A 84 34.63 -35.32 -5.94
C GLU A 84 34.28 -33.84 -6.16
N TYR A 85 35.24 -32.94 -5.94
CA TYR A 85 35.09 -31.49 -6.16
C TYR A 85 35.97 -30.99 -7.31
N LEU A 86 35.39 -30.20 -8.23
CA LEU A 86 36.11 -29.29 -9.13
C LEU A 86 36.19 -27.91 -8.47
N ASP A 87 37.38 -27.53 -8.01
CA ASP A 87 37.63 -26.21 -7.41
C ASP A 87 38.22 -25.24 -8.45
N PHE A 88 37.51 -24.14 -8.71
CA PHE A 88 37.98 -23.04 -9.55
C PHE A 88 38.46 -21.82 -8.74
N GLY A 89 38.65 -21.96 -7.43
CA GLY A 89 39.18 -20.93 -6.54
C GLY A 89 38.25 -19.73 -6.34
N SER A 90 37.64 -19.61 -5.15
CA SER A 90 36.90 -18.45 -4.58
C SER A 90 35.85 -17.70 -5.42
N ASN A 91 35.62 -17.99 -6.69
CA ASN A 91 34.51 -17.46 -7.48
C ASN A 91 33.84 -18.61 -8.23
N VAL A 92 33.05 -19.37 -7.48
CA VAL A 92 32.18 -20.42 -8.01
C VAL A 92 30.99 -19.73 -8.70
N VAL A 93 31.14 -19.42 -9.98
CA VAL A 93 30.01 -19.15 -10.90
C VAL A 93 29.54 -20.50 -11.43
N ILE A 94 28.56 -21.11 -10.76
CA ILE A 94 27.87 -22.29 -11.29
C ILE A 94 26.81 -21.81 -12.29
N GLY A 95 26.99 -22.15 -13.55
CA GLY A 95 26.00 -21.93 -14.62
C GLY A 95 26.48 -20.91 -15.64
N SER A 96 26.53 -21.33 -16.90
CA SER A 96 26.94 -20.51 -18.05
C SER A 96 26.23 -19.16 -18.06
N THR A 97 26.93 -18.09 -17.70
CA THR A 97 26.42 -16.73 -17.87
C THR A 97 26.58 -16.38 -19.34
N VAL A 98 25.50 -16.46 -20.12
CA VAL A 98 25.47 -15.88 -21.47
C VAL A 98 25.20 -14.38 -21.32
N ILE A 99 26.26 -13.59 -21.33
CA ILE A 99 26.14 -12.14 -21.53
C ILE A 99 25.95 -11.92 -23.03
N SER A 100 24.72 -11.63 -23.46
CA SER A 100 24.43 -11.20 -24.83
C SER A 100 24.25 -9.68 -24.84
N GLY A 101 25.29 -8.97 -25.29
CA GLY A 101 25.29 -7.50 -25.35
C GLY A 101 25.24 -6.84 -23.97
N THR A 102 24.38 -5.83 -23.82
CA THR A 102 24.24 -5.02 -22.59
C THR A 102 23.24 -5.59 -21.58
N ARG A 103 22.71 -6.80 -21.79
CA ARG A 103 21.67 -7.39 -20.95
C ARG A 103 22.14 -8.71 -20.32
N LEU A 104 22.06 -8.77 -18.99
CA LEU A 104 22.22 -9.98 -18.22
C LEU A 104 20.88 -10.73 -18.19
N LEU A 105 20.81 -11.91 -18.81
CA LEU A 105 19.67 -12.83 -18.71
C LEU A 105 19.91 -13.74 -17.49
N ALA A 106 19.55 -13.26 -16.29
CA ALA A 106 19.56 -14.10 -15.11
C ALA A 106 18.36 -15.07 -15.14
N PHE A 107 18.61 -16.35 -14.91
CA PHE A 107 17.54 -17.34 -14.70
C PHE A 107 16.71 -16.90 -13.49
N GLN A 108 15.40 -16.71 -13.68
CA GLN A 108 14.47 -16.25 -12.64
C GLN A 108 14.48 -17.09 -11.36
N ASP A 109 15.09 -18.29 -11.39
CA ASP A 109 15.10 -19.24 -10.27
C ASP A 109 16.39 -19.21 -9.42
N GLN A 110 17.39 -18.40 -9.79
CA GLN A 110 18.65 -18.28 -9.04
C GLN A 110 19.03 -16.86 -8.62
N LEU A 111 18.20 -15.86 -8.91
CA LEU A 111 18.33 -14.57 -8.26
C LEU A 111 17.87 -14.75 -6.80
N LYS A 112 18.78 -15.15 -5.91
CA LYS A 112 18.61 -15.02 -4.46
C LYS A 112 18.43 -13.53 -4.16
N THR A 113 17.20 -13.05 -4.21
CA THR A 113 16.81 -11.71 -3.76
C THR A 113 17.12 -11.50 -2.28
N THR A 114 17.37 -12.57 -1.53
CA THR A 114 17.91 -12.56 -0.17
C THR A 114 19.33 -11.98 -0.05
N GLY A 115 20.03 -11.77 -1.17
CA GLY A 115 21.34 -11.08 -1.23
C GLY A 115 21.25 -9.59 -1.62
N LEU A 116 20.06 -9.06 -1.91
CA LEU A 116 19.85 -7.64 -2.17
C LEU A 116 19.94 -6.86 -0.85
N THR A 117 21.17 -6.54 -0.43
CA THR A 117 21.43 -5.77 0.81
C THR A 117 20.88 -4.34 0.79
N ASP A 118 20.50 -3.84 -0.39
CA ASP A 118 19.87 -2.54 -0.63
C ASP A 118 18.34 -2.55 -0.46
N VAL A 119 17.73 -3.71 -0.25
CA VAL A 119 16.29 -3.86 0.00
C VAL A 119 16.08 -4.61 1.32
N THR A 120 15.93 -3.88 2.41
CA THR A 120 15.45 -4.46 3.66
C THR A 120 13.94 -4.66 3.54
N ILE A 121 13.52 -5.89 3.22
CA ILE A 121 12.09 -6.25 3.04
C ILE A 121 11.38 -6.50 4.38
N SER A 122 12.09 -6.39 5.51
CA SER A 122 11.49 -6.54 6.84
C SER A 122 10.57 -5.37 7.12
N GLY A 123 9.27 -5.64 7.28
CA GLY A 123 8.22 -4.63 7.52
C GLY A 123 7.52 -4.12 6.27
N VAL A 124 7.89 -4.59 5.08
CA VAL A 124 7.19 -4.23 3.83
C VAL A 124 6.05 -5.22 3.61
N GLU A 125 4.80 -4.75 3.76
CA GLU A 125 3.59 -5.49 3.44
C GLU A 125 3.14 -5.25 2.00
N ASP A 126 2.25 -6.10 1.49
CA ASP A 126 1.63 -5.89 0.18
C ASP A 126 0.82 -4.57 0.18
N GLY A 127 1.12 -3.69 -0.77
CA GLY A 127 0.56 -2.34 -0.83
C GLY A 127 1.44 -1.21 -0.26
N ASN A 128 2.57 -1.53 0.39
CA ASN A 128 3.50 -0.50 0.85
C ASN A 128 4.20 0.19 -0.33
N ILE A 129 4.31 1.51 -0.28
CA ILE A 129 5.05 2.30 -1.28
C ILE A 129 6.50 2.43 -0.82
N LEU A 130 7.42 2.11 -1.72
CA LEU A 130 8.85 2.29 -1.49
C LEU A 130 9.32 3.59 -2.13
N LYS A 131 10.09 4.38 -1.37
CA LYS A 131 10.77 5.59 -1.86
C LYS A 131 12.27 5.39 -1.76
N TRP A 132 13.00 5.85 -2.78
CA TRP A 132 14.47 5.86 -2.72
C TRP A 132 14.93 6.97 -1.77
N ASP A 133 15.51 6.59 -0.64
CA ASP A 133 16.09 7.55 0.29
C ASP A 133 17.58 7.76 -0.03
N THR A 134 17.85 8.90 -0.66
CA THR A 134 19.21 9.32 -1.05
C THR A 134 20.18 9.49 0.13
N SER A 135 19.67 9.69 1.36
CA SER A 135 20.50 9.88 2.55
C SER A 135 21.05 8.56 3.09
N VAL A 136 20.28 7.48 2.99
CA VAL A 136 20.69 6.13 3.41
C VAL A 136 21.06 5.22 2.24
N GLY A 137 20.94 5.71 1.00
CA GLY A 137 21.33 5.02 -0.23
C GLY A 137 20.56 3.71 -0.46
N ARG A 138 19.28 3.65 -0.05
CA ARG A 138 18.45 2.44 -0.14
C ARG A 138 16.98 2.79 -0.32
N TRP A 139 16.18 1.81 -0.76
CA TRP A 139 14.72 1.91 -0.75
C TRP A 139 14.19 1.76 0.67
N THR A 140 13.34 2.68 1.11
CA THR A 140 12.68 2.65 2.41
C THR A 140 11.17 2.69 2.23
N GLU A 141 10.43 2.18 3.23
CA GLU A 141 8.99 2.40 3.31
C GLU A 141 8.69 3.90 3.36
N ALA A 142 7.69 4.33 2.59
CA ALA A 142 7.14 5.67 2.65
C ALA A 142 5.66 5.61 2.97
N GLN A 143 5.21 6.56 3.79
CA GLN A 143 3.78 6.81 3.93
C GLN A 143 3.23 7.30 2.59
N PHE A 144 2.03 6.85 2.25
CA PHE A 144 1.33 7.32 1.07
C PHE A 144 1.05 8.83 1.21
N GLU A 145 1.78 9.64 0.46
CA GLU A 145 1.48 11.06 0.30
C GLU A 145 0.78 11.26 -1.03
N LEU A 146 -0.54 11.51 -0.98
CA LEU A 146 -1.31 11.90 -2.15
C LEU A 146 -0.97 13.37 -2.45
N ASP A 147 -0.13 13.62 -3.45
CA ASP A 147 0.07 14.99 -3.95
C ASP A 147 -1.20 15.41 -4.73
N PRO A 148 -2.01 16.37 -4.22
CA PRO A 148 -3.22 16.81 -4.91
C PRO A 148 -2.92 17.42 -6.28
N ALA A 149 -1.69 17.92 -6.51
CA ALA A 149 -1.28 18.48 -7.80
C ALA A 149 -1.06 17.42 -8.88
N ILE A 150 -0.87 16.15 -8.49
CA ILE A 150 -0.62 15.02 -9.40
C ILE A 150 -1.84 14.08 -9.45
N LEU A 151 -2.82 14.28 -8.56
CA LEU A 151 -4.06 13.52 -8.52
C LEU A 151 -4.92 13.81 -9.77
N ASN A 152 -4.76 12.98 -10.79
CA ASN A 152 -5.59 13.03 -11.99
C ASN A 152 -6.86 12.19 -11.82
N ILE A 153 -7.97 12.85 -11.44
CA ILE A 153 -9.31 12.25 -11.39
C ILE A 153 -10.07 12.36 -12.72
N SER A 154 -9.49 12.95 -13.78
CA SER A 154 -10.20 13.24 -15.03
C SER A 154 -10.63 11.99 -15.81
N GLN A 155 -10.05 10.83 -15.48
CA GLN A 155 -10.36 9.55 -16.10
C GLN A 155 -11.21 8.64 -15.21
N LYS A 156 -11.56 9.09 -13.99
CA LYS A 156 -12.33 8.32 -13.03
C LYS A 156 -13.81 8.71 -13.12
N GLY A 157 -14.68 7.72 -13.35
CA GLY A 157 -16.10 7.89 -13.11
C GLY A 157 -16.35 8.10 -11.61
N ILE A 158 -17.39 8.85 -11.25
CA ILE A 158 -17.72 9.10 -9.83
C ILE A 158 -17.94 7.80 -9.04
N GLY A 159 -18.51 6.77 -9.67
CA GLY A 159 -18.70 5.44 -9.07
C GLY A 159 -17.43 4.59 -8.95
N GLU A 160 -16.28 5.08 -9.42
CA GLU A 160 -14.97 4.45 -9.23
C GLU A 160 -14.23 5.00 -8.00
N LEU A 161 -14.76 6.04 -7.36
CA LEU A 161 -14.21 6.58 -6.13
C LEU A 161 -14.58 5.68 -4.96
N TYR A 162 -13.61 5.32 -4.13
CA TYR A 162 -13.77 4.35 -3.04
C TYR A 162 -14.76 4.83 -1.96
N ASP A 163 -14.86 6.15 -1.79
CA ASP A 163 -15.74 6.81 -0.85
C ASP A 163 -17.12 7.11 -1.43
N VAL A 164 -17.46 6.58 -2.62
CA VAL A 164 -18.74 6.78 -3.30
C VAL A 164 -19.44 5.43 -3.47
N GLU A 165 -20.72 5.35 -3.06
CA GLU A 165 -21.51 4.11 -3.14
C GLU A 165 -21.71 3.70 -4.62
N PRO A 166 -21.35 2.48 -5.06
CA PRO A 166 -21.52 2.10 -6.46
C PRO A 166 -23.01 2.04 -6.86
N GLN A 167 -23.44 2.91 -7.77
CA GLN A 167 -24.79 2.91 -8.34
C GLN A 167 -24.84 3.58 -9.71
N ALA A 168 -26.01 3.58 -10.35
CA ALA A 168 -26.24 4.33 -11.57
C ALA A 168 -26.32 5.83 -11.28
N TYR A 169 -25.45 6.60 -11.91
CA TYR A 169 -25.39 8.06 -11.77
C TYR A 169 -25.98 8.74 -13.00
N THR A 170 -26.91 9.66 -12.78
CA THR A 170 -27.46 10.52 -13.83
C THR A 170 -27.09 11.99 -13.58
N GLU A 171 -27.06 12.77 -14.66
CA GLU A 171 -26.86 14.21 -14.57
C GLU A 171 -27.91 14.85 -13.64
N GLY A 172 -27.47 15.78 -12.78
CA GLY A 172 -28.33 16.46 -11.82
C GLY A 172 -28.59 15.70 -10.50
N MET A 173 -28.02 14.52 -10.30
CA MET A 173 -28.00 13.89 -8.97
C MET A 173 -27.16 14.72 -8.00
N MET A 174 -27.64 14.83 -6.76
CA MET A 174 -26.90 15.39 -5.64
C MET A 174 -26.24 14.26 -4.85
N PHE A 175 -25.25 14.56 -4.01
CA PHE A 175 -24.60 13.56 -3.16
C PHE A 175 -24.87 13.85 -1.68
N GLN A 176 -25.20 12.81 -0.93
CA GLN A 176 -25.40 12.84 0.51
C GLN A 176 -24.58 11.73 1.15
N TYR A 177 -23.87 12.04 2.25
CA TYR A 177 -23.15 11.04 3.00
C TYR A 177 -24.11 10.05 3.66
N SER A 178 -23.89 8.75 3.44
CA SER A 178 -24.68 7.64 3.97
C SER A 178 -23.90 6.94 5.09
N PRO A 179 -24.26 7.11 6.39
CA PRO A 179 -23.57 6.45 7.49
C PRO A 179 -23.64 4.92 7.41
N SER A 180 -24.72 4.36 6.85
CA SER A 180 -24.88 2.92 6.69
C SER A 180 -23.98 2.32 5.61
N ALA A 181 -23.69 3.09 4.55
CA ALA A 181 -22.76 2.68 3.50
C ALA A 181 -21.32 3.12 3.79
N ASN A 182 -21.12 4.02 4.76
CA ASN A 182 -19.86 4.71 5.03
C ASN A 182 -19.26 5.33 3.75
N ALA A 183 -20.14 5.90 2.91
CA ALA A 183 -19.81 6.41 1.58
C ALA A 183 -20.80 7.52 1.17
N TRP A 184 -20.40 8.32 0.18
CA TRP A 184 -21.26 9.29 -0.50
C TRP A 184 -22.23 8.57 -1.42
N LYS A 185 -23.52 8.78 -1.19
CA LYS A 185 -24.61 8.22 -1.99
C LYS A 185 -25.23 9.31 -2.85
N GLY A 186 -25.38 9.04 -4.14
CA GLY A 186 -26.16 9.88 -5.04
C GLY A 186 -27.67 9.79 -4.73
N ILE A 187 -28.33 10.94 -4.70
CA ILE A 187 -29.77 11.11 -4.50
C ILE A 187 -30.34 11.96 -5.64
N VAL A 188 -31.61 11.76 -6.00
CA VAL A 188 -32.27 12.63 -6.98
C VAL A 188 -32.54 13.99 -6.31
N ALA A 189 -32.31 15.10 -7.00
CA ALA A 189 -32.53 16.43 -6.43
C ALA A 189 -33.98 16.63 -5.91
N ASN A 190 -34.95 15.94 -6.52
CA ASN A 190 -36.35 15.96 -6.09
C ASN A 190 -36.62 15.10 -4.84
N ASP A 191 -35.73 14.19 -4.48
CA ASP A 191 -35.78 13.44 -3.21
C ASP A 191 -35.27 14.29 -2.04
N LEU A 192 -34.73 15.49 -2.31
CA LEU A 192 -34.56 16.53 -1.30
C LEU A 192 -35.95 17.12 -0.97
N ASP A 193 -36.76 16.32 -0.26
CA ASP A 193 -38.05 16.76 0.28
C ASP A 193 -37.80 17.82 1.37
N LEU A 194 -37.88 19.09 0.96
CA LEU A 194 -37.92 20.25 1.85
C LEU A 194 -39.37 20.64 2.22
N GLU A 195 -40.39 20.00 1.63
CA GLU A 195 -41.80 20.33 1.89
C GLU A 195 -42.21 19.99 3.32
N THR A 196 -41.52 19.04 3.94
CA THR A 196 -41.61 18.85 5.39
C THR A 196 -40.25 18.52 5.99
N ILE A 197 -39.66 19.45 6.77
CA ILE A 197 -38.71 19.08 7.82
C ILE A 197 -39.49 18.29 8.90
N ARG A 198 -39.91 17.07 8.57
CA ARG A 198 -40.58 16.13 9.47
C ARG A 198 -39.53 15.63 10.44
N ALA A 199 -39.47 16.26 11.62
CA ALA A 199 -38.60 15.86 12.73
C ALA A 199 -37.16 15.52 12.25
N GLY A 200 -36.61 16.42 11.45
CA GLY A 200 -35.26 16.33 10.92
C GLY A 200 -34.54 17.63 11.19
N THR A 201 -33.23 17.58 11.21
CA THR A 201 -32.39 18.77 11.34
C THR A 201 -31.77 19.07 10.00
N PHE A 202 -32.07 20.24 9.44
CA PHE A 202 -31.35 20.76 8.29
C PHE A 202 -30.25 21.69 8.79
N SER A 203 -29.00 21.35 8.53
CA SER A 203 -27.83 22.16 8.91
C SER A 203 -27.22 22.77 7.65
N VAL A 204 -27.05 24.10 7.65
CA VAL A 204 -26.26 24.81 6.64
C VAL A 204 -24.93 25.17 7.28
N ASN A 205 -23.85 24.53 6.81
CA ASN A 205 -22.50 24.90 7.18
C ASN A 205 -22.15 26.20 6.43
N THR A 206 -21.98 27.31 7.14
CA THR A 206 -21.50 28.57 6.55
C THR A 206 -20.02 28.85 6.82
N GLY A 207 -19.32 27.90 7.48
CA GLY A 207 -17.90 27.99 7.80
C GLY A 207 -16.97 27.57 6.66
N THR A 208 -15.73 28.05 6.71
CA THR A 208 -14.70 27.85 5.68
C THR A 208 -13.86 26.57 5.84
N SER A 209 -14.14 25.71 6.83
CA SER A 209 -13.39 24.45 7.01
C SER A 209 -14.30 23.25 7.31
N ALA A 210 -13.95 22.10 6.73
CA ALA A 210 -14.64 20.83 6.91
C ALA A 210 -14.47 20.24 8.33
N GLU A 211 -13.44 20.68 9.06
CA GLU A 211 -13.03 20.12 10.36
C GLU A 211 -13.53 20.93 11.56
N ASN A 212 -13.90 22.21 11.37
CA ASN A 212 -14.50 23.07 12.39
C ASN A 212 -15.48 24.06 11.74
N PRO A 213 -16.74 23.65 11.47
CA PRO A 213 -17.75 24.54 10.91
C PRO A 213 -18.12 25.61 11.94
N THR A 214 -17.34 26.68 12.01
CA THR A 214 -17.71 27.88 12.75
C THR A 214 -18.86 28.56 12.01
N GLY A 215 -20.05 28.59 12.62
CA GLY A 215 -21.24 29.21 12.04
C GLY A 215 -22.21 28.23 11.36
N THR A 216 -22.53 27.13 12.02
CA THR A 216 -23.62 26.26 11.55
C THR A 216 -24.96 26.89 11.93
N VAL A 217 -25.82 27.09 10.93
CA VAL A 217 -27.23 27.43 11.16
C VAL A 217 -28.05 26.17 11.03
N ARG A 218 -28.76 25.79 12.10
CA ARG A 218 -29.58 24.57 12.11
C ARG A 218 -31.06 24.89 12.23
N TYR A 219 -31.85 24.33 11.33
CA TYR A 219 -33.28 24.47 11.27
C TYR A 219 -33.98 23.20 11.76
N THR A 220 -34.96 23.35 12.65
CA THR A 220 -35.79 22.24 13.15
C THR A 220 -37.26 22.66 13.24
N SER A 221 -38.16 21.69 13.13
CA SER A 221 -39.57 21.88 13.46
C SER A 221 -40.00 20.84 14.49
N THR A 222 -40.78 21.25 15.48
CA THR A 222 -41.38 20.36 16.47
C THR A 222 -42.85 20.68 16.60
N ARG A 223 -43.68 19.63 16.68
CA ARG A 223 -45.13 19.73 16.82
C ARG A 223 -45.56 18.95 18.04
N THR A 224 -46.29 19.61 18.93
CA THR A 224 -46.74 19.05 20.20
C THR A 224 -48.25 19.25 20.33
N ILE A 225 -48.96 18.20 20.70
CA ILE A 225 -50.40 18.25 20.94
C ILE A 225 -50.61 18.36 22.44
N GLN A 226 -51.27 19.41 22.91
CA GLN A 226 -51.73 19.56 24.28
C GLN A 226 -53.20 19.19 24.35
N VAL A 227 -53.47 17.99 24.85
CA VAL A 227 -54.84 17.50 25.03
C VAL A 227 -55.56 18.29 26.12
N VAL A 228 -54.84 18.69 27.16
CA VAL A 228 -55.34 19.50 28.30
C VAL A 228 -54.51 20.77 28.40
N ALA A 229 -55.15 21.90 28.70
CA ALA A 229 -54.52 23.19 28.92
C ALA A 229 -53.40 23.09 29.97
N GLY A 230 -52.22 23.66 29.67
CA GLY A 230 -51.09 23.57 30.57
C GLY A 230 -49.77 23.97 29.92
N THR A 231 -48.71 23.89 30.72
CA THR A 231 -47.35 24.20 30.25
C THR A 231 -46.68 22.95 29.70
N VAL A 232 -46.16 23.05 28.48
CA VAL A 232 -45.38 21.99 27.84
C VAL A 232 -44.04 22.54 27.33
N VAL A 233 -43.01 21.70 27.37
CA VAL A 233 -41.74 21.95 26.69
C VAL A 233 -41.93 21.61 25.20
N VAL A 234 -41.86 22.62 24.34
CA VAL A 234 -42.10 22.49 22.90
C VAL A 234 -40.80 22.35 22.10
N ASP A 235 -39.67 22.75 22.68
CA ASP A 235 -38.36 22.59 22.07
C ASP A 235 -37.24 22.56 23.14
N THR A 236 -36.13 21.91 22.79
CA THR A 236 -34.91 21.84 23.61
C THR A 236 -33.66 21.91 22.74
N PHE A 237 -32.62 22.60 23.22
CA PHE A 237 -31.27 22.54 22.63
C PHE A 237 -30.17 22.57 23.69
N ASP A 238 -29.02 21.99 23.32
CA ASP A 238 -27.84 21.90 24.20
C ASP A 238 -27.13 23.25 24.29
N ILE A 239 -26.95 23.74 25.52
CA ILE A 239 -26.31 25.03 25.83
C ILE A 239 -24.80 25.03 25.54
N ASN A 240 -24.19 23.84 25.47
CA ASN A 240 -22.77 23.71 25.14
C ASN A 240 -22.53 23.90 23.64
N THR A 241 -23.55 23.65 22.81
CA THR A 241 -23.46 23.70 21.35
C THR A 241 -23.94 25.03 20.79
N TYR A 242 -25.12 25.49 21.19
CA TYR A 242 -25.75 26.69 20.62
C TYR A 242 -25.86 27.80 21.65
N ARG A 243 -25.92 29.07 21.22
CA ARG A 243 -26.11 30.25 22.10
C ARG A 243 -27.49 30.87 21.97
N THR A 244 -28.00 30.86 20.74
CA THR A 244 -29.13 31.68 20.31
C THR A 244 -30.07 30.82 19.49
N ALA A 245 -31.37 31.05 19.65
CA ALA A 245 -32.41 30.48 18.83
C ALA A 245 -33.41 31.57 18.40
N LYS A 246 -33.89 31.49 17.16
CA LYS A 246 -35.07 32.21 16.69
C LYS A 246 -36.19 31.19 16.45
N TYR A 247 -37.39 31.50 16.93
CA TYR A 247 -38.57 30.67 16.73
C TYR A 247 -39.66 31.40 15.96
N ILE A 248 -40.39 30.65 15.12
CA ILE A 248 -41.77 30.94 14.74
C ILE A 248 -42.62 29.92 15.50
N VAL A 249 -43.51 30.41 16.35
CA VAL A 249 -44.41 29.59 17.17
C VAL A 249 -45.83 29.77 16.65
N THR A 250 -46.52 28.67 16.41
CA THR A 250 -47.93 28.66 16.07
C THR A 250 -48.69 27.85 17.11
N CYS A 251 -49.91 28.27 17.41
CA CYS A 251 -50.83 27.56 18.26
C CYS A 251 -52.19 27.50 17.57
N GLU A 252 -52.74 26.30 17.46
CA GLU A 252 -54.02 26.03 16.80
C GLU A 252 -54.97 25.38 17.79
N ASP A 253 -56.15 25.96 18.01
CA ASP A 253 -57.18 25.36 18.86
C ASP A 253 -58.12 24.48 18.02
N TYR A 254 -58.19 23.20 18.39
CA TYR A 254 -59.06 22.23 17.73
C TYR A 254 -60.26 21.80 18.58
N THR A 255 -60.56 22.48 19.69
CA THR A 255 -61.82 22.29 20.40
C THR A 255 -62.99 22.53 19.45
N LEU A 256 -64.05 21.73 19.57
CA LEU A 256 -65.25 21.87 18.74
C LEU A 256 -65.87 23.27 18.97
N ASP A 257 -66.26 23.95 17.90
CA ASP A 257 -66.85 25.31 17.86
C ASP A 257 -65.97 26.49 18.34
N ASN A 258 -64.78 26.21 18.89
CA ASN A 258 -63.84 27.21 19.42
C ASN A 258 -62.52 27.20 18.65
N LYS A 259 -62.57 27.43 17.33
CA LYS A 259 -61.38 27.46 16.48
C LYS A 259 -60.67 28.80 16.58
N ALA A 260 -59.39 28.76 16.91
CA ALA A 260 -58.52 29.91 16.85
C ALA A 260 -57.11 29.50 16.40
N TYR A 261 -56.39 30.49 15.89
CA TYR A 261 -55.03 30.39 15.43
C TYR A 261 -54.24 31.58 15.97
N TRP A 262 -53.12 31.28 16.61
CA TRP A 262 -52.17 32.28 17.08
C TRP A 262 -50.80 32.01 16.46
N MET A 263 -50.08 33.07 16.12
CA MET A 263 -48.67 33.00 15.73
C MET A 263 -47.87 34.12 16.40
N GLY A 264 -46.63 33.81 16.77
CA GLY A 264 -45.67 34.80 17.24
C GLY A 264 -44.23 34.37 16.95
N GLN A 265 -43.30 35.32 17.03
CA GLN A 265 -41.87 35.08 16.86
C GLN A 265 -41.11 35.34 18.15
N VAL A 266 -40.14 34.48 18.44
CA VAL A 266 -39.30 34.57 19.64
C VAL A 266 -37.84 34.68 19.26
N LEU A 267 -37.13 35.66 19.82
CA LEU A 267 -35.67 35.62 19.95
C LEU A 267 -35.35 35.06 21.33
N PHE A 268 -34.48 34.05 21.38
CA PHE A 268 -34.07 33.36 22.59
C PHE A 268 -32.55 33.36 22.66
N VAL A 269 -32.00 33.69 23.83
CA VAL A 269 -30.57 33.56 24.15
C VAL A 269 -30.41 32.96 25.54
N HIS A 270 -29.28 32.33 25.82
CA HIS A 270 -28.89 31.99 27.19
C HIS A 270 -27.46 32.39 27.51
N ASP A 271 -27.13 32.52 28.80
CA ASP A 271 -25.75 32.70 29.26
C ASP A 271 -25.10 31.37 29.71
N GLY A 272 -25.88 30.28 29.77
CA GLY A 272 -25.47 28.95 30.27
C GLY A 272 -26.02 28.64 31.66
N THR A 273 -26.61 29.63 32.34
CA THR A 273 -27.31 29.50 33.63
C THR A 273 -28.73 30.09 33.55
N ASN A 274 -28.89 31.21 32.86
CA ASN A 274 -30.14 31.94 32.66
C ASN A 274 -30.51 32.00 31.18
N THR A 275 -31.78 32.23 30.92
CA THR A 275 -32.33 32.49 29.58
C THR A 275 -32.86 33.92 29.49
N GLY A 276 -32.83 34.48 28.29
CA GLY A 276 -33.48 35.73 27.93
C GLY A 276 -34.28 35.52 26.65
N MET A 277 -35.48 36.08 26.60
CA MET A 277 -36.31 36.00 25.40
C MET A 277 -37.07 37.28 25.11
N THR A 278 -37.37 37.52 23.84
CA THR A 278 -38.25 38.59 23.37
C THR A 278 -39.26 38.02 22.40
N LEU A 279 -40.54 38.28 22.67
CA LEU A 279 -41.67 37.91 21.83
C LEU A 279 -42.09 39.13 20.99
N TYR A 280 -42.37 38.92 19.71
CA TYR A 280 -42.81 39.96 18.78
C TYR A 280 -43.64 39.37 17.63
N GLY A 281 -44.32 40.25 16.90
CA GLY A 281 -45.06 39.87 15.69
C GLY A 281 -46.26 38.97 15.98
N GLU A 282 -46.87 39.12 17.15
CA GLU A 282 -48.02 38.31 17.57
C GLU A 282 -49.25 38.68 16.75
N VAL A 283 -49.91 37.65 16.20
CA VAL A 283 -51.15 37.78 15.44
C VAL A 283 -52.07 36.65 15.84
N GLU A 284 -53.35 36.98 16.03
CA GLU A 284 -54.37 36.02 16.41
C GLU A 284 -55.64 36.20 15.56
N ILE A 285 -56.24 35.09 15.16
CA ILE A 285 -57.54 35.02 14.49
C ILE A 285 -58.37 33.88 15.08
N GLY A 286 -59.70 34.02 15.17
CA GLY A 286 -60.55 32.94 15.65
C GLY A 286 -61.81 33.39 16.37
N SER A 287 -62.58 32.40 16.84
CA SER A 287 -63.79 32.62 17.65
C SER A 287 -63.52 32.76 19.16
N ILE A 288 -62.30 32.45 19.60
CA ILE A 288 -61.85 32.58 20.99
C ILE A 288 -60.53 33.35 21.06
N THR A 289 -60.22 33.89 22.25
CA THR A 289 -58.91 34.47 22.54
C THR A 289 -57.96 33.40 23.10
N MET A 290 -56.85 33.13 22.44
CA MET A 290 -55.86 32.11 22.84
C MET A 290 -54.76 32.70 23.73
N MET A 291 -54.06 33.74 23.27
CA MET A 291 -52.91 34.37 23.96
C MET A 291 -52.02 33.39 24.77
N PRO A 292 -51.38 32.41 24.12
CA PRO A 292 -50.52 31.46 24.83
C PRO A 292 -49.37 32.20 25.53
N THR A 293 -48.97 31.72 26.72
CA THR A 293 -47.81 32.29 27.43
C THR A 293 -46.55 31.52 27.06
N LEU A 294 -45.51 32.23 26.64
CA LEU A 294 -44.21 31.64 26.33
C LEU A 294 -43.22 31.89 27.46
N ALA A 295 -42.46 30.86 27.80
CA ALA A 295 -41.43 30.93 28.82
C ALA A 295 -40.18 30.16 28.39
N SER A 296 -39.06 30.47 29.02
CA SER A 296 -37.79 29.77 28.83
C SER A 296 -37.18 29.38 30.16
N ASP A 297 -36.41 28.29 30.16
CA ASP A 297 -35.52 27.95 31.27
C ASP A 297 -34.36 27.08 30.80
N ILE A 298 -33.42 26.82 31.73
CA ILE A 298 -32.38 25.80 31.58
C ILE A 298 -32.64 24.69 32.59
N THR A 299 -32.50 23.45 32.17
CA THR A 299 -32.52 22.28 33.06
C THR A 299 -31.43 21.30 32.63
N GLY A 300 -30.44 21.11 33.50
CA GLY A 300 -29.19 20.43 33.13
C GLY A 300 -28.47 21.20 32.02
N SER A 301 -28.06 20.51 30.96
CA SER A 301 -27.40 21.10 29.79
C SER A 301 -28.37 21.62 28.72
N ASN A 302 -29.67 21.68 29.00
CA ASN A 302 -30.69 21.96 27.99
C ASN A 302 -31.38 23.30 28.23
N ALA A 303 -31.30 24.20 27.27
CA ALA A 303 -32.19 25.35 27.14
C ALA A 303 -33.51 24.90 26.54
N ARG A 304 -34.63 25.30 27.14
CA ARG A 304 -35.98 24.85 26.76
C ARG A 304 -36.90 26.02 26.45
N LEU A 305 -37.65 25.90 25.35
CA LEU A 305 -38.81 26.75 25.09
C LEU A 305 -40.06 26.05 25.62
N LYS A 306 -40.85 26.78 26.41
CA LYS A 306 -42.11 26.30 27.00
C LYS A 306 -43.26 27.16 26.52
N VAL A 307 -44.39 26.51 26.27
CA VAL A 307 -45.66 27.16 25.92
C VAL A 307 -46.72 26.71 26.91
N THR A 308 -47.41 27.67 27.50
CA THR A 308 -48.59 27.46 28.33
C THR A 308 -49.82 27.74 27.50
N THR A 309 -50.59 26.69 27.21
CA THR A 309 -51.86 26.77 26.48
C THR A 309 -53.00 27.17 27.41
N SER A 310 -53.95 27.94 26.89
CA SER A 310 -55.10 28.48 27.64
C SER A 310 -56.38 27.65 27.49
N SER A 311 -56.38 26.70 26.55
CA SER A 311 -57.49 25.80 26.24
C SER A 311 -56.98 24.40 25.91
N ASP A 312 -57.90 23.44 25.98
CA ASP A 312 -57.66 22.03 25.68
C ASP A 312 -57.52 21.82 24.16
N GLN A 313 -56.97 20.67 23.76
CA GLN A 313 -56.81 20.27 22.35
C GLN A 313 -56.07 21.30 21.46
N GLN A 314 -55.12 22.04 22.05
CA GLN A 314 -54.26 22.96 21.30
C GLN A 314 -53.06 22.23 20.70
N VAL A 315 -52.77 22.53 19.44
CA VAL A 315 -51.57 22.05 18.74
C VAL A 315 -50.57 23.20 18.71
N VAL A 316 -49.39 22.99 19.30
CA VAL A 316 -48.30 23.95 19.25
C VAL A 316 -47.25 23.46 18.26
N THR A 317 -46.91 24.28 17.28
CA THR A 317 -45.81 24.00 16.35
C THR A 317 -44.74 25.07 16.51
N VAL A 318 -43.49 24.66 16.60
CA VAL A 318 -42.35 25.57 16.67
C VAL A 318 -41.38 25.26 15.54
N HIS A 319 -41.04 26.29 14.78
CA HIS A 319 -39.95 26.26 13.80
C HIS A 319 -38.79 27.04 14.37
N ARG A 320 -37.64 26.39 14.49
CA ARG A 320 -36.46 26.93 15.15
C ARG A 320 -35.32 27.09 14.16
N THR A 321 -34.58 28.19 14.32
CA THR A 321 -33.25 28.40 13.76
C THR A 321 -32.28 28.62 14.92
N VAL A 322 -31.28 27.75 15.11
CA VAL A 322 -30.23 27.91 16.14
C VAL A 322 -28.88 28.26 15.53
N PHE A 323 -28.06 28.93 16.35
CA PHE A 323 -26.72 29.38 16.01
C PHE A 323 -25.72 28.88 17.06
N ASP A 324 -24.55 28.42 16.60
CA ASP A 324 -23.47 27.92 17.44
C ASP A 324 -23.00 28.97 18.46
N ASN A 325 -22.44 28.50 19.57
CA ASN A 325 -21.65 29.33 20.47
C ASN A 325 -20.46 29.93 19.71
N TYR A 326 -20.24 31.25 19.85
CA TYR A 326 -18.90 31.80 19.60
C TYR A 326 -17.97 31.18 20.65
N LEU A 327 -17.03 30.33 20.20
CA LEU A 327 -15.88 29.88 20.99
C LEU A 327 -14.86 31.01 21.09
#